data_AF-A0A6M1M037-F1
#
_entry.id   AF-A0A6M1M037-F1
#
_cell.length_a   1.000
_cell.length_b   1.000
_cell.length_c   1.000
_cell.angle_alpha   90.00
_cell.angle_beta   90.00
_cell.angle_gamma   90.00
#
_symmetry.space_group_name_H-M   'P 1'
#
loop_
_entity.id
_entity.type
_entity.pdbx_description
1 polymer ?
#
loop_
_entity_poly.entity_id
_entity_poly.type
_entity_poly.pdbx_seq_one_letter_code
_entity_poly.pdbx_strand_id
1 'polypeptide(L)'
;MSMAEPFLLPPLVLRPTEETIRSRIGEVIGLILDEQAWTQPIRVERGTLAVLDGHHRLAAAIQLGLGRVPVRTYDYATVPLASWRPEIQPTRDEVLRRALAGQLYPPKTTRHTFAPEPLATVGLGRLLGGPERDPILRDEVSSRRLRTGTVPLHPG
;
A
#
# COMPACT_ATOMS: atom_id res chain seq x y z
N MET A 1 -3.59 -17.05 18.72
CA MET A 1 -3.98 -16.87 17.31
C MET A 1 -2.72 -17.02 16.48
N SER A 2 -2.69 -17.96 15.52
CA SER A 2 -1.52 -18.15 14.65
C SER A 2 -1.23 -16.84 13.92
N MET A 3 -0.01 -16.30 14.08
CA MET A 3 0.43 -15.12 13.34
C MET A 3 0.74 -15.58 11.92
N ALA A 4 -0.26 -15.47 11.03
CA ALA A 4 -0.09 -15.88 9.65
C ALA A 4 1.10 -15.14 9.01
N GLU A 5 1.88 -15.89 8.24
CA GLU A 5 2.91 -15.36 7.33
C GLU A 5 2.31 -14.26 6.45
N PRO A 6 3.01 -13.13 6.24
CA PRO A 6 2.52 -12.11 5.32
C PRO A 6 2.49 -12.69 3.90
N PHE A 7 1.47 -12.30 3.15
CA PHE A 7 1.34 -12.69 1.76
C PHE A 7 1.97 -11.63 0.85
N LEU A 8 2.39 -12.03 -0.35
CA LEU A 8 3.09 -11.15 -1.29
C LEU A 8 2.12 -10.59 -2.32
N LEU A 9 1.97 -9.26 -2.39
CA LEU A 9 1.13 -8.59 -3.38
C LEU A 9 1.95 -7.65 -4.28
N PRO A 10 1.50 -7.40 -5.53
CA PRO A 10 2.01 -6.29 -6.31
C PRO A 10 1.80 -4.96 -5.57
N PRO A 11 2.83 -4.09 -5.44
CA PRO A 11 2.67 -2.84 -4.70
C PRO A 11 1.61 -1.92 -5.31
N LEU A 12 1.43 -1.98 -6.63
CA LEU A 12 0.47 -1.14 -7.36
C LEU A 12 -1.01 -1.45 -7.07
N VAL A 13 -1.33 -2.58 -6.42
CA VAL A 13 -2.72 -2.87 -6.01
C VAL A 13 -3.08 -2.25 -4.65
N LEU A 14 -2.09 -1.76 -3.89
CA LEU A 14 -2.30 -1.15 -2.58
C LEU A 14 -2.74 0.31 -2.73
N ARG A 15 -3.62 0.76 -1.83
CA ARG A 15 -4.23 2.10 -1.88
C ARG A 15 -3.67 2.98 -0.76
N PRO A 16 -2.72 3.89 -1.03
CA PRO A 16 -2.24 4.80 -0.01
C PRO A 16 -3.39 5.67 0.51
N THR A 17 -3.36 5.95 1.81
CA THR A 17 -4.32 6.84 2.50
C THR A 17 -3.69 8.18 2.89
N GLU A 18 -2.36 8.24 2.90
CA GLU A 18 -1.58 9.43 3.24
C GLU A 18 -0.48 9.68 2.21
N GLU A 19 -0.10 10.94 2.09
CA GLU A 19 1.11 11.37 1.40
C GLU A 19 2.37 10.91 2.13
N THR A 20 3.44 10.75 1.37
CA THR A 20 4.76 10.37 1.87
C THR A 20 5.71 11.56 1.92
N ILE A 21 6.70 11.47 2.81
CA ILE A 21 7.77 12.46 2.93
C ILE A 21 8.98 11.94 2.15
N ARG A 22 9.46 12.71 1.16
CA ARG A 22 10.48 12.26 0.19
C ARG A 22 11.78 11.80 0.85
N SER A 23 12.31 12.53 1.83
CA SER A 23 13.52 12.15 2.55
C SER A 23 13.37 10.78 3.23
N ARG A 24 12.23 10.54 3.86
CA ARG A 24 11.93 9.27 4.53
C ARG A 24 11.79 8.10 3.56
N ILE A 25 11.38 8.35 2.31
CA ILE A 25 11.42 7.30 1.26
C ILE A 25 12.87 6.92 0.97
N GLY A 26 13.76 7.92 0.79
CA GLY A 26 15.18 7.68 0.53
C GLY A 26 15.86 6.90 1.66
N GLU A 27 15.55 7.23 2.92
CA GLU A 27 16.03 6.48 4.09
C GLU A 27 15.56 5.02 4.07
N VAL A 28 14.28 4.78 3.76
CA VAL A 28 13.73 3.41 3.66
C VAL A 28 14.36 2.64 2.52
N ILE A 29 14.59 3.27 1.36
CA ILE A 29 15.31 2.65 0.24
C ILE A 29 16.73 2.27 0.65
N GLY A 30 17.47 3.17 1.31
CA GLY A 30 18.81 2.89 1.82
C GLY A 30 18.83 1.66 2.72
N LEU A 31 17.93 1.61 3.71
CA LEU A 31 17.81 0.46 4.62
C LEU A 31 17.53 -0.86 3.88
N ILE A 32 16.60 -0.86 2.92
CA ILE A 32 16.26 -2.07 2.14
C ILE A 32 17.46 -2.55 1.33
N LEU A 33 18.22 -1.63 0.72
CA LEU A 33 19.39 -1.96 -0.09
C LEU A 33 20.58 -2.40 0.77
N ASP A 34 20.81 -1.78 1.92
CA ASP A 34 21.90 -2.14 2.83
C ASP A 34 21.66 -3.51 3.46
N GLU A 35 20.41 -3.80 3.89
CA GLU A 35 20.03 -5.08 4.47
C GLU A 35 19.83 -6.19 3.42
N GLN A 36 19.74 -5.83 2.13
CA GLN A 36 19.29 -6.72 1.04
C GLN A 36 18.00 -7.48 1.38
N ALA A 37 17.14 -6.85 2.18
CA ALA A 37 15.98 -7.49 2.76
C ALA A 37 14.86 -6.50 3.07
N TRP A 38 13.65 -7.04 3.17
CA TRP A 38 12.48 -6.35 3.64
C TRP A 38 12.06 -6.95 4.99
N THR A 39 11.97 -6.16 6.05
CA THR A 39 11.82 -6.69 7.42
C THR A 39 10.44 -6.52 8.04
N GLN A 40 9.60 -5.63 7.50
CA GLN A 40 8.33 -5.25 8.12
C GLN A 40 7.20 -5.17 7.09
N PRO A 41 6.14 -5.98 7.17
CA PRO A 41 5.08 -5.98 6.16
C PRO A 41 4.32 -4.65 6.10
N ILE A 42 3.80 -4.31 4.93
CA ILE A 42 2.85 -3.20 4.78
C ILE A 42 1.53 -3.65 5.40
N ARG A 43 0.97 -2.83 6.28
CA ARG A 43 -0.29 -3.14 6.97
C ARG A 43 -1.43 -2.53 6.18
N VAL A 44 -2.40 -3.35 5.81
CA VAL A 44 -3.52 -2.91 4.97
C VAL A 44 -4.86 -3.35 5.54
N GLU A 45 -5.91 -2.63 5.18
CA GLU A 45 -7.27 -3.08 5.42
C GLU A 45 -7.63 -4.23 4.45
N ARG A 46 -8.34 -5.25 4.96
CA ARG A 46 -8.58 -6.51 4.27
C ARG A 46 -9.37 -6.39 2.95
N GLY A 47 -10.43 -5.58 2.90
CA GLY A 47 -11.36 -5.51 1.77
C GLY A 47 -10.94 -4.55 0.66
N THR A 48 -10.31 -3.43 1.00
CA THR A 48 -9.97 -2.33 0.08
C THR A 48 -8.48 -2.27 -0.23
N LEU A 49 -7.64 -2.94 0.56
CA LEU A 49 -6.18 -2.78 0.53
C LEU A 49 -5.71 -1.35 0.81
N ALA A 50 -6.52 -0.57 1.55
CA ALA A 50 -6.11 0.72 2.07
C ALA A 50 -4.90 0.54 2.99
N VAL A 51 -3.82 1.29 2.73
CA VAL A 51 -2.62 1.26 3.57
C VAL A 51 -2.94 1.92 4.90
N LEU A 52 -2.78 1.17 5.98
CA LEU A 52 -2.95 1.64 7.36
C LEU A 52 -1.60 2.01 7.98
N ASP A 53 -0.53 1.31 7.60
CA ASP A 53 0.84 1.63 7.99
C ASP A 53 1.83 1.13 6.93
N GLY A 54 2.90 1.91 6.70
CA GLY A 54 3.94 1.59 5.73
C GLY A 54 3.86 2.34 4.39
N HIS A 55 3.31 3.56 4.35
CA HIS A 55 3.24 4.37 3.12
C HIS A 55 4.61 4.64 2.50
N HIS A 56 5.63 4.97 3.30
CA HIS A 56 7.00 5.17 2.76
C HIS A 56 7.61 3.87 2.24
N ARG A 57 7.27 2.72 2.85
CA ARG A 57 7.66 1.38 2.38
C ARG A 57 7.00 1.08 1.04
N LEU A 58 5.70 1.37 0.89
CA LEU A 58 5.01 1.26 -0.40
C LEU A 58 5.68 2.12 -1.47
N ALA A 59 5.93 3.39 -1.17
CA ALA A 59 6.57 4.30 -2.12
C ALA A 59 8.01 3.85 -2.48
N ALA A 60 8.77 3.35 -1.51
CA ALA A 60 10.10 2.79 -1.74
C ALA A 60 10.04 1.57 -2.67
N ALA A 61 9.09 0.65 -2.44
CA ALA A 61 8.91 -0.52 -3.31
C ALA A 61 8.59 -0.13 -4.75
N ILE A 62 7.73 0.87 -4.95
CA ILE A 62 7.38 1.38 -6.27
C ILE A 62 8.61 2.02 -6.95
N GLN A 63 9.38 2.84 -6.22
CA GLN A 63 10.60 3.47 -6.76
C GLN A 63 11.69 2.47 -7.10
N LEU A 64 11.82 1.39 -6.31
CA LEU A 64 12.74 0.28 -6.56
C LEU A 64 12.27 -0.67 -7.65
N GLY A 65 11.05 -0.50 -8.19
CA GLY A 65 10.49 -1.39 -9.21
C GLY A 65 10.23 -2.81 -8.70
N LEU A 66 9.96 -2.97 -7.39
CA LEU A 66 9.64 -4.28 -6.83
C LEU A 66 8.32 -4.76 -7.40
N GLY A 67 8.28 -6.02 -7.80
CA GLY A 67 7.07 -6.60 -8.35
C GLY A 67 6.13 -7.15 -7.28
N ARG A 68 6.66 -7.40 -6.07
CA ARG A 68 5.87 -7.81 -4.90
C ARG A 68 6.38 -7.16 -3.61
N VAL A 69 5.49 -7.04 -2.63
CA VAL A 69 5.79 -6.59 -1.26
C VAL A 69 5.06 -7.49 -0.26
N PRO A 70 5.64 -7.76 0.92
CA PRO A 70 4.94 -8.48 1.98
C PRO A 70 3.88 -7.58 2.63
N VAL A 71 2.68 -8.14 2.76
CA VAL A 71 1.49 -7.46 3.24
C VAL A 71 0.84 -8.26 4.36
N ARG A 72 0.30 -7.56 5.35
CA ARG A 72 -0.57 -8.12 6.38
C ARG A 72 -1.90 -7.38 6.39
N THR A 73 -2.99 -8.14 6.35
CA THR A 73 -4.35 -7.59 6.35
C THR A 73 -4.95 -7.56 7.72
N TYR A 74 -5.68 -6.49 8.00
CA TYR A 74 -6.40 -6.29 9.25
C TYR A 74 -7.89 -6.10 8.98
N ASP A 75 -8.71 -6.61 9.89
CA ASP A 75 -10.08 -6.14 10.03
C ASP A 75 -10.04 -4.75 10.66
N TYR A 76 -10.36 -3.72 9.86
CA TYR A 76 -10.19 -2.34 10.29
C TYR A 76 -11.10 -1.95 11.45
N ALA A 77 -12.23 -2.65 11.65
CA ALA A 77 -13.09 -2.46 12.82
C ALA A 77 -12.33 -2.70 14.13
N THR A 78 -11.33 -3.60 14.11
CA THR A 78 -10.55 -4.00 15.29
C THR A 78 -9.26 -3.21 15.48
N VAL A 79 -8.85 -2.38 14.51
CA VAL A 79 -7.62 -1.58 14.61
C VAL A 79 -7.95 -0.23 15.27
N PRO A 80 -7.37 0.10 16.42
CA PRO A 80 -7.50 1.42 17.02
C PRO A 80 -7.00 2.52 16.08
N LEU A 81 -7.79 3.59 15.95
CA LEU A 81 -7.50 4.76 15.13
C LEU A 81 -7.48 6.00 16.01
N ALA A 82 -6.40 6.76 15.93
CA ALA A 82 -6.26 8.09 16.49
C ALA A 82 -5.72 9.06 15.42
N SER A 83 -5.54 10.31 15.80
CA SER A 83 -4.90 11.33 14.95
C SER A 83 -3.52 11.70 15.49
N TRP A 84 -2.58 11.96 14.59
CA TRP A 84 -1.34 12.65 14.92
C TRP A 84 -1.53 14.18 14.95
N ARG A 85 -2.65 14.67 14.41
CA ARG A 85 -2.98 16.08 14.22
C ARG A 85 -4.22 16.46 15.02
N PRO A 86 -4.13 17.32 16.05
CA PRO A 86 -5.29 17.67 16.87
C PRO A 86 -6.43 18.31 16.07
N GLU A 87 -6.13 18.96 14.95
CA GLU A 87 -7.07 19.61 14.06
C GLU A 87 -7.83 18.65 13.12
N ILE A 88 -7.42 17.38 13.03
CA ILE A 88 -8.06 16.37 12.18
C ILE A 88 -8.59 15.23 13.04
N GLN A 89 -9.87 14.90 12.89
CA GLN A 89 -10.49 13.72 13.49
C GLN A 89 -10.81 12.70 12.39
N PRO A 90 -9.89 11.77 12.08
CA PRO A 90 -10.13 10.78 11.03
C PRO A 90 -11.14 9.74 11.51
N THR A 91 -12.06 9.39 10.61
CA THR A 91 -12.95 8.23 10.79
C THR A 91 -12.48 7.09 9.89
N ARG A 92 -12.81 5.84 10.25
CA ARG A 92 -12.47 4.68 9.42
C ARG A 92 -13.10 4.77 8.03
N ASP A 93 -14.37 5.17 7.98
CA ASP A 93 -15.10 5.35 6.72
C ASP A 93 -14.44 6.39 5.82
N GLU A 94 -13.99 7.51 6.39
CA GLU A 94 -13.30 8.55 5.64
C GLU A 94 -11.94 8.07 5.13
N VAL A 95 -11.18 7.32 5.95
CA VAL A 95 -9.91 6.71 5.53
C VAL A 95 -10.13 5.77 4.34
N LEU A 96 -11.14 4.90 4.41
CA LEU A 96 -11.46 3.97 3.32
C LEU A 96 -11.96 4.70 2.07
N ARG A 97 -12.86 5.66 2.22
CA ARG A 97 -13.38 6.49 1.13
C ARG A 97 -12.23 7.20 0.40
N ARG A 98 -11.31 7.80 1.15
CA ARG A 98 -10.12 8.47 0.63
C ARG A 98 -9.19 7.52 -0.12
N ALA A 99 -8.94 6.33 0.43
CA ALA A 99 -8.13 5.30 -0.22
C ALA A 99 -8.71 4.90 -1.59
N LEU A 100 -10.03 4.68 -1.64
CA LEU A 100 -10.74 4.31 -2.86
C LEU A 100 -10.79 5.45 -3.89
N ALA A 101 -10.88 6.70 -3.42
CA ALA A 101 -10.91 7.89 -4.26
C ALA A 101 -9.51 8.40 -4.67
N GLY A 102 -8.43 7.87 -4.11
CA GLY A 102 -7.07 8.40 -4.30
C GLY A 102 -6.86 9.79 -3.68
N GLN A 103 -7.67 10.17 -2.69
CA GLN A 103 -7.64 11.48 -2.03
C GLN A 103 -6.83 11.41 -0.74
N LEU A 104 -5.51 11.54 -0.85
CA LEU A 104 -4.61 11.34 0.28
C LEU A 104 -4.79 12.38 1.38
N TYR A 105 -4.65 11.94 2.63
CA TYR A 105 -4.38 12.85 3.74
C TYR A 105 -2.95 13.42 3.65
N PRO A 106 -2.69 14.60 4.23
CA PRO A 106 -1.33 15.05 4.50
C PRO A 106 -0.54 14.01 5.32
N PRO A 107 0.80 14.02 5.27
CA PRO A 107 1.60 13.06 6.03
C PRO A 107 1.33 13.15 7.52
N LYS A 108 1.35 11.99 8.18
CA LYS A 108 1.15 11.86 9.63
C LYS A 108 -0.20 12.45 10.03
N THR A 109 -1.27 11.94 9.44
CA THR A 109 -2.63 12.34 9.83
C THR A 109 -3.26 11.28 10.72
N THR A 110 -3.29 10.05 10.26
CA THR A 110 -3.85 8.88 10.93
C THR A 110 -2.79 8.15 11.76
N ARG A 111 -3.19 7.69 12.94
CA ARG A 111 -2.37 6.89 13.83
C ARG A 111 -3.09 5.60 14.14
N HIS A 112 -2.66 4.52 13.51
CA HIS A 112 -3.15 3.17 13.81
C HIS A 112 -2.25 2.48 14.83
N THR A 113 -2.85 1.74 15.76
CA THR A 113 -2.13 0.94 16.74
C THR A 113 -2.26 -0.54 16.39
N PHE A 114 -1.15 -1.25 16.36
CA PHE A 114 -1.11 -2.69 16.09
C PHE A 114 -0.44 -3.40 17.25
N ALA A 115 -0.83 -4.66 17.47
CA ALA A 115 -0.10 -5.52 18.40
C ALA A 115 1.35 -5.72 17.92
N PRO A 116 2.32 -5.89 18.82
CA PRO A 116 3.66 -6.32 18.44
C PRO A 116 3.60 -7.63 17.67
N GLU A 117 4.32 -7.67 16.56
CA GLU A 117 4.38 -8.82 15.66
C GLU A 117 5.85 -9.11 15.31
N PRO A 118 6.23 -10.38 15.08
CA PRO A 118 7.58 -10.71 14.67
C PRO A 118 7.89 -10.08 13.32
N LEU A 119 9.19 -9.82 13.12
CA LEU A 119 9.71 -9.42 11.82
C LEU A 119 9.35 -10.48 10.78
N ALA A 120 9.04 -10.02 9.58
CA ALA A 120 8.86 -10.90 8.43
C ALA A 120 9.91 -10.55 7.39
N THR A 121 11.11 -11.12 7.58
CA THR A 121 12.26 -10.87 6.73
C THR A 121 12.12 -11.60 5.41
N VAL A 122 12.01 -10.86 4.32
CA VAL A 122 11.99 -11.38 2.95
C VAL A 122 13.18 -10.81 2.19
N GLY A 123 14.07 -11.69 1.70
CA GLY A 123 15.22 -11.25 0.91
C GLY A 123 14.79 -10.50 -0.35
N LEU A 124 15.48 -9.40 -0.66
CA LEU A 124 15.11 -8.47 -1.74
C LEU A 124 14.94 -9.17 -3.09
N GLY A 125 15.80 -10.15 -3.41
CA GLY A 125 15.71 -10.93 -4.64
C GLY A 125 14.37 -11.66 -4.84
N ARG A 126 13.64 -12.00 -3.76
CA ARG A 126 12.31 -12.64 -3.83
C ARG A 126 11.19 -11.65 -4.16
N LEU A 127 11.44 -10.35 -3.98
CA LEU A 127 10.50 -9.26 -4.24
C LEU A 127 10.66 -8.70 -5.66
N LEU A 128 11.74 -9.07 -6.35
CA LEU A 128 11.99 -8.77 -7.75
C LEU A 128 11.15 -9.69 -8.65
N GLY A 129 10.64 -9.13 -9.75
CA GLY A 129 9.89 -9.86 -10.78
C GLY A 129 8.49 -9.29 -11.00
N GLY A 130 8.22 -8.81 -12.22
CA GLY A 130 6.97 -8.14 -12.60
C GLY A 130 5.73 -9.07 -12.65
N PRO A 131 4.55 -8.53 -12.99
CA PRO A 131 3.28 -9.26 -13.07
C PRO A 131 3.24 -10.42 -14.09
N GLU A 132 4.32 -10.67 -14.83
CA GLU A 132 4.39 -11.68 -15.89
C GLU A 132 4.42 -13.14 -15.44
N ARG A 133 4.52 -13.43 -14.14
CA ARG A 133 4.59 -14.83 -13.64
C ARG A 133 3.34 -15.32 -12.90
N ASP A 134 2.26 -14.54 -12.85
CA ASP A 134 1.01 -14.97 -12.20
C ASP A 134 -0.14 -15.14 -13.24
N PRO A 135 -0.65 -16.36 -13.47
CA PRO A 135 -1.74 -16.60 -14.42
C PRO A 135 -3.06 -15.90 -14.06
N ILE A 136 -3.21 -15.42 -12.82
CA ILE A 136 -4.44 -14.84 -12.26
C ILE A 136 -4.65 -13.37 -12.70
N LEU A 137 -3.58 -12.64 -13.07
CA LEU A 137 -3.63 -11.19 -13.36
C LEU A 137 -3.95 -10.84 -14.83
N ARG A 138 -4.18 -11.83 -15.70
CA ARG A 138 -4.45 -11.57 -17.13
C ARG A 138 -5.83 -10.94 -17.39
N ASP A 139 -6.82 -11.18 -16.53
CA ASP A 139 -8.19 -10.76 -16.81
C ASP A 139 -8.51 -9.30 -16.42
N GLU A 140 -7.87 -8.75 -15.38
CA GLU A 140 -8.19 -7.39 -14.92
C GLU A 140 -7.51 -6.28 -15.72
N VAL A 141 -6.30 -6.53 -16.28
CA VAL A 141 -5.54 -5.50 -17.01
C VAL A 141 -6.13 -5.24 -18.40
N SER A 142 -6.72 -6.25 -19.05
CA SER A 142 -7.46 -6.07 -20.31
C SER A 142 -8.70 -5.18 -20.14
N SER A 143 -9.35 -5.25 -18.98
CA SER A 143 -10.60 -4.54 -18.71
C SER A 143 -10.42 -3.03 -18.46
N ARG A 144 -9.20 -2.57 -18.13
CA ARG A 144 -8.90 -1.13 -17.93
C ARG A 144 -8.46 -0.40 -19.20
N ARG A 145 -8.02 -1.10 -20.26
CA ARG A 145 -7.59 -0.45 -21.52
C ARG A 145 -8.76 -0.02 -22.44
N LEU A 146 -10.00 -0.39 -22.11
CA LEU A 146 -11.18 -0.07 -22.92
C LEU A 146 -11.99 1.16 -22.45
N ARG A 147 -11.51 1.91 -21.44
CA ARG A 147 -12.20 3.11 -20.91
C ARG A 147 -11.42 4.41 -21.12
N THR A 148 -10.78 4.55 -22.27
CA THR A 148 -10.49 5.87 -22.86
C THR A 148 -11.24 5.93 -24.18
N GLY A 149 -12.56 6.12 -24.06
CA GLY A 149 -13.43 6.39 -25.18
C GLY A 149 -13.27 7.85 -25.61
N THR A 150 -12.86 8.01 -26.86
CA THR A 150 -12.87 9.23 -27.67
C THR A 150 -14.15 10.05 -27.49
N VAL A 151 -14.02 11.34 -27.20
CA VAL A 151 -15.11 12.33 -27.28
C VAL A 151 -15.36 12.66 -28.76
N PRO A 152 -16.57 12.52 -29.31
CA PRO A 152 -16.85 12.96 -30.68
C PRO A 152 -17.03 14.49 -30.72
N LEU A 153 -16.37 15.13 -31.69
CA LEU A 153 -16.68 16.48 -32.13
C LEU A 153 -18.02 16.46 -32.90
N HIS A 154 -19.01 17.21 -32.42
CA HIS A 154 -20.23 17.50 -33.18
C HIS A 154 -20.00 18.74 -34.06
N PRO A 155 -20.43 18.72 -35.34
CA PRO A 155 -20.69 19.94 -36.08
C PRO A 155 -22.19 20.29 -35.99
N GLY A 156 -22.47 21.54 -35.63
CA GLY A 156 -23.79 22.17 -35.68
C GLY A 156 -23.60 23.67 -35.71
#